data_AF-A0A831RX67-F1
#
_entry.id   AF-A0A831RX67-F1
#
_cell.length_a   1.000
_cell.length_b   1.000
_cell.length_c   1.000
_cell.angle_alpha   90.00
_cell.angle_beta   90.00
_cell.angle_gamma   90.00
#
_symmetry.space_group_name_H-M   'P 1'
#
loop_
_entity.id
_entity.type
_entity.pdbx_description
1 polymer ?
#
loop_
_entity_poly.entity_id
_entity_poly.type
_entity_poly.pdbx_seq_one_letter_code
_entity_poly.pdbx_strand_id
1 'polypeptide(L)'
;MKILLPLLVMLLGGCAYQSPSSSFYVLSTRAQAAQPVQPGLLLGVGPVNLADYLDRSQIVRRNSDVSLKMDEFHRWAGDHGKNITAVLAEDLARILGSEGVLPYPWSSSLDLDYQVLVDINRFDAAPDNLIVLDAQWQLFRKHPDRLLQVKRSHIETLAADDSHEAQVEAQSQALAQLGEIIAAALKSAAGND
;
A
#
# COMPACT_ATOMS: atom_id res chain seq x y z
N MET A 1 37.65 -62.27 27.33
CA MET A 1 36.36 -62.47 26.64
C MET A 1 35.64 -61.13 26.69
N LYS A 2 35.69 -60.34 25.61
CA LYS A 2 34.53 -60.05 24.72
C LYS A 2 33.34 -59.60 25.58
N ILE A 3 32.89 -58.34 25.55
CA ILE A 3 32.20 -57.72 24.40
C ILE A 3 32.32 -56.18 24.47
N LEU A 4 32.84 -55.57 23.41
CA LEU A 4 32.46 -54.24 22.90
C LEU A 4 30.97 -54.25 22.48
N LEU A 5 30.14 -53.31 22.92
CA LEU A 5 29.01 -52.70 22.16
C LEU A 5 28.18 -51.80 23.11
N PRO A 6 27.60 -50.69 22.65
CA PRO A 6 28.20 -49.38 22.88
C PRO A 6 27.25 -48.46 23.66
N LEU A 7 27.86 -47.57 24.45
CA LEU A 7 27.28 -46.34 24.99
C LEU A 7 27.10 -45.32 23.83
N LEU A 8 26.31 -45.68 22.81
CA LEU A 8 26.08 -44.85 21.60
C LEU A 8 24.61 -44.93 21.16
N VAL A 9 23.68 -44.79 22.11
CA VAL A 9 22.25 -44.66 21.79
C VAL A 9 21.62 -43.66 22.76
N MET A 10 22.03 -42.40 22.69
CA MET A 10 21.26 -41.27 23.23
C MET A 10 22.00 -39.99 22.88
N LEU A 11 21.73 -39.39 21.72
CA LEU A 11 21.99 -37.97 21.42
C LEU A 11 21.41 -37.49 20.08
N LEU A 12 20.51 -38.25 19.44
CA LEU A 12 19.80 -37.82 18.22
C LEU A 12 18.32 -37.50 18.47
N GLY A 13 17.99 -37.00 19.66
CA GLY A 13 16.76 -36.25 19.90
C GLY A 13 16.91 -34.81 19.41
N GLY A 14 17.33 -34.64 18.16
CA GLY A 14 17.26 -33.34 17.49
C GLY A 14 15.79 -33.04 17.31
N CYS A 15 15.20 -32.27 18.23
CA CYS A 15 13.87 -31.74 18.08
C CYS A 15 13.77 -31.15 16.67
N ALA A 16 12.86 -31.68 15.86
CA ALA A 16 12.45 -31.05 14.62
C ALA A 16 11.86 -29.68 14.98
N TYR A 17 12.74 -28.68 15.09
CA TYR A 17 12.37 -27.30 15.36
C TYR A 17 11.76 -26.79 14.07
N GLN A 18 10.45 -26.99 13.91
CA GLN A 18 9.69 -26.41 12.82
C GLN A 18 9.80 -24.89 12.96
N SER A 19 10.61 -24.28 12.10
CA SER A 19 10.64 -22.83 11.96
C SER A 19 9.22 -22.33 11.67
N PRO A 20 8.76 -21.24 12.33
CA PRO A 20 7.42 -20.72 12.07
C PRO A 20 7.25 -20.37 10.58
N SER A 21 6.10 -20.71 10.01
CA SER A 21 5.80 -20.41 8.61
C SER A 21 5.62 -18.91 8.41
N SER A 22 6.28 -18.35 7.40
CA SER A 22 6.07 -16.95 6.99
C SER A 22 4.89 -16.83 6.02
N SER A 23 4.09 -15.78 6.18
CA SER A 23 3.02 -15.37 5.28
C SER A 23 3.37 -14.05 4.59
N PHE A 24 2.99 -13.94 3.32
CA PHE A 24 3.30 -12.79 2.48
C PHE A 24 2.01 -12.16 1.94
N TYR A 25 1.97 -10.83 1.94
CA TYR A 25 0.78 -10.05 1.63
C TYR A 25 1.06 -9.01 0.55
N VAL A 26 0.03 -8.70 -0.23
CA VAL A 26 0.01 -7.59 -1.19
C VAL A 26 -1.29 -6.83 -1.02
N LEU A 27 -1.25 -5.52 -1.21
CA LEU A 27 -2.44 -4.72 -1.41
C LEU A 27 -3.09 -5.11 -2.75
N SER A 28 -4.41 -4.96 -2.78
CA SER A 28 -5.25 -5.31 -3.92
C SER A 28 -6.11 -4.13 -4.33
N THR A 29 -6.39 -4.01 -5.62
CA THR A 29 -7.25 -2.96 -6.17
C THR A 29 -8.70 -3.19 -5.74
N ARG A 30 -9.30 -2.20 -5.07
CA ARG A 30 -10.66 -2.30 -4.49
C ARG A 30 -11.65 -1.35 -5.15
N ALA A 31 -11.18 -0.40 -5.94
CA ALA A 31 -12.04 0.55 -6.60
C ALA A 31 -12.93 -0.12 -7.66
N GLN A 32 -14.14 0.41 -7.79
CA GLN A 32 -15.11 -0.02 -8.78
C GLN A 32 -14.90 0.74 -10.08
N ALA A 33 -15.09 0.03 -11.21
CA ALA A 33 -14.98 0.64 -12.52
C ALA A 33 -16.10 1.67 -12.74
N ALA A 34 -15.74 2.84 -13.24
CA ALA A 34 -16.66 3.90 -13.61
C ALA A 34 -16.60 4.19 -15.12
N GLN A 35 -17.52 5.01 -15.61
CA GLN A 35 -17.46 5.51 -16.98
C GLN A 35 -16.30 6.50 -17.15
N PRO A 36 -15.69 6.56 -18.36
CA PRO A 36 -14.56 7.46 -18.63
C PRO A 36 -14.90 8.91 -18.32
N VAL A 37 -14.06 9.56 -17.51
CA VAL A 37 -14.18 10.99 -17.18
C VAL A 37 -13.84 11.86 -18.37
N GLN A 38 -12.74 11.51 -19.05
CA GLN A 38 -12.22 12.22 -20.21
C GLN A 38 -11.49 11.21 -21.09
N PRO A 39 -11.87 11.05 -22.36
CA PRO A 39 -11.12 10.22 -23.30
C PRO A 39 -9.67 10.71 -23.44
N GLY A 40 -8.72 9.79 -23.32
CA GLY A 40 -7.30 10.08 -23.55
C GLY A 40 -6.53 10.73 -22.38
N LEU A 41 -7.16 10.89 -21.21
CA LEU A 41 -6.52 11.42 -20.01
C LEU A 41 -5.26 10.62 -19.63
N LEU A 42 -4.10 11.30 -19.57
CA LEU A 42 -2.84 10.77 -19.07
C LEU A 42 -2.52 11.30 -17.66
N LEU A 43 -2.52 10.40 -16.67
CA LEU A 43 -2.27 10.71 -15.26
C LEU A 43 -1.06 9.94 -14.74
N GLY A 44 -0.04 10.65 -14.26
CA GLY A 44 1.06 10.05 -13.51
C GLY A 44 0.73 9.92 -12.02
N VAL A 45 0.95 8.75 -11.43
CA VAL A 45 0.79 8.48 -10.00
C VAL A 45 2.16 8.26 -9.37
N GLY A 46 2.62 9.27 -8.65
CA GLY A 46 3.83 9.22 -7.83
C GLY A 46 4.92 10.23 -8.21
N PRO A 47 6.05 10.22 -7.48
CA PRO A 47 6.39 9.24 -6.43
C PRO A 47 5.43 9.20 -5.24
N VAL A 48 5.31 8.01 -4.65
CA VAL A 48 4.68 7.80 -3.34
C VAL A 48 5.79 7.62 -2.31
N ASN A 49 5.89 8.55 -1.37
CA ASN A 49 6.85 8.46 -0.27
C ASN A 49 6.17 7.88 0.96
N LEU A 50 6.88 7.05 1.70
CA LEU A 50 6.39 6.45 2.94
C LEU A 50 7.22 6.94 4.12
N ALA A 51 6.58 7.07 5.30
CA ALA A 51 7.33 7.18 6.54
C ALA A 51 8.28 5.98 6.71
N ASP A 52 9.51 6.21 7.19
CA ASP A 52 10.58 5.20 7.27
C ASP A 52 10.21 3.91 8.02
N TYR A 53 9.25 3.99 8.94
CA TYR A 53 8.78 2.79 9.65
C TYR A 53 7.89 1.90 8.77
N LEU A 54 7.27 2.43 7.73
CA LEU A 54 6.46 1.69 6.75
C LEU A 54 7.31 1.11 5.62
N ASP A 55 8.46 1.72 5.31
CA ASP A 55 9.39 1.25 4.28
C ASP A 55 10.24 0.06 4.75
N ARG A 56 9.56 -1.07 4.97
CA ARG A 56 10.18 -2.34 5.39
C ARG A 56 9.36 -3.53 4.93
N SER A 57 9.97 -4.71 5.01
CA SER A 57 9.31 -5.94 4.60
C SER A 57 8.30 -6.48 5.62
N GLN A 58 8.41 -6.14 6.90
CA GLN A 58 7.49 -6.60 7.94
C GLN A 58 6.18 -5.81 7.91
N ILE A 59 5.05 -6.47 8.15
CA ILE A 59 3.80 -5.77 8.46
C ILE A 59 3.96 -5.09 9.83
N VAL A 60 3.58 -3.81 9.87
CA VAL A 60 3.65 -3.00 11.09
C VAL A 60 2.25 -2.76 11.64
N ARG A 61 2.12 -2.94 12.95
CA ARG A 61 0.93 -2.61 13.72
C ARG A 61 1.28 -1.62 14.82
N ARG A 62 0.34 -0.76 15.17
CA ARG A 62 0.47 0.22 16.23
C ARG A 62 -0.17 -0.30 17.50
N ASN A 63 0.62 -0.35 18.57
CA ASN A 63 0.14 -0.71 19.91
C ASN A 63 -0.36 0.53 20.67
N SER A 64 0.29 1.67 20.46
CA SER A 64 -0.07 2.96 21.05
C SER A 64 0.46 4.10 20.18
N ASP A 65 0.18 5.35 20.53
CA ASP A 65 0.66 6.53 19.79
C ASP A 65 2.19 6.55 19.60
N VAL A 66 2.93 5.90 20.51
CA VAL A 66 4.40 5.91 20.54
C VAL A 66 5.04 4.52 20.38
N SER A 67 4.24 3.47 20.17
CA SER A 67 4.74 2.09 20.10
C SER A 67 4.22 1.35 18.87
N LEU A 68 5.15 0.77 18.11
CA LEU A 68 4.90 -0.06 16.95
C LEU A 68 5.37 -1.49 17.24
N LYS A 69 4.61 -2.46 16.74
CA LYS A 69 4.97 -3.88 16.70
C LYS A 69 5.20 -4.26 15.24
N MET A 70 6.37 -4.84 14.98
CA MET A 70 6.70 -5.43 13.70
C MET A 70 6.45 -6.92 13.78
N ASP A 71 5.83 -7.48 12.74
CA ASP A 71 5.59 -8.91 12.68
C ASP A 71 6.67 -9.61 11.86
N GLU A 72 7.45 -10.49 12.51
CA GLU A 72 8.58 -11.18 11.87
C GLU A 72 8.13 -12.24 10.86
N PHE A 73 6.92 -12.79 11.01
CA PHE A 73 6.42 -13.87 10.17
C PHE A 73 5.34 -13.41 9.17
N HIS A 74 4.82 -12.19 9.31
CA HIS A 74 3.88 -11.60 8.36
C HIS A 74 4.51 -10.41 7.63
N ARG A 75 4.68 -10.54 6.32
CA ARG A 75 5.53 -9.64 5.52
C ARG A 75 4.84 -9.15 4.26
N TRP A 76 5.20 -7.97 3.80
CA TRP A 76 4.88 -7.53 2.44
C TRP A 76 5.64 -8.39 1.42
N ALA A 77 4.95 -8.78 0.36
CA ALA A 77 5.56 -9.44 -0.78
C ALA A 77 6.27 -8.39 -1.64
N GLY A 78 7.59 -8.32 -1.54
CA GLY A 78 8.40 -7.36 -2.28
C GLY A 78 8.43 -5.98 -1.63
N ASP A 79 8.39 -4.94 -2.46
CA ASP A 79 8.53 -3.54 -2.05
C ASP A 79 7.15 -2.92 -1.79
N HIS A 80 6.91 -2.52 -0.54
CA HIS A 80 5.60 -2.00 -0.11
C HIS A 80 5.23 -0.70 -0.83
N GLY A 81 6.17 0.23 -0.99
CA GLY A 81 5.94 1.51 -1.67
C GLY A 81 5.59 1.32 -3.15
N LYS A 82 6.27 0.40 -3.84
CA LYS A 82 5.92 0.03 -5.23
C LYS A 82 4.54 -0.60 -5.32
N ASN A 83 4.17 -1.47 -4.37
CA ASN A 83 2.84 -2.07 -4.34
C ASN A 83 1.74 -1.02 -4.09
N ILE A 84 1.94 -0.08 -3.16
CA ILE A 84 1.02 1.05 -2.94
C ILE A 84 0.87 1.88 -4.22
N THR A 85 1.98 2.26 -4.84
CA THR A 85 1.97 3.09 -6.06
C THR A 85 1.20 2.40 -7.19
N ALA A 86 1.44 1.11 -7.39
CA ALA A 86 0.76 0.32 -8.41
C ALA A 86 -0.75 0.19 -8.14
N VAL A 87 -1.14 -0.15 -6.91
CA VAL A 87 -2.55 -0.31 -6.54
C VAL A 87 -3.30 1.01 -6.61
N LEU A 88 -2.71 2.12 -6.14
CA LEU A 88 -3.33 3.44 -6.24
C LEU A 88 -3.53 3.86 -7.70
N ALA A 89 -2.56 3.56 -8.58
CA ALA A 89 -2.70 3.82 -10.01
C ALA A 89 -3.82 2.98 -10.63
N GLU A 90 -3.93 1.70 -10.28
CA GLU A 90 -5.00 0.84 -10.79
C GLU A 90 -6.38 1.24 -10.26
N ASP A 91 -6.48 1.62 -8.98
CA ASP A 91 -7.73 2.14 -8.39
C ASP A 91 -8.16 3.42 -9.12
N LEU A 92 -7.24 4.36 -9.34
CA LEU A 92 -7.51 5.58 -10.10
C LEU A 92 -7.90 5.29 -11.56
N ALA A 93 -7.25 4.33 -12.23
CA ALA A 93 -7.62 3.90 -13.58
C ALA A 93 -9.09 3.44 -13.64
N ARG A 94 -9.51 2.62 -12.67
CA ARG A 94 -10.90 2.14 -12.57
C ARG A 94 -11.88 3.26 -12.27
N ILE A 95 -11.57 4.15 -11.33
CA ILE A 95 -12.45 5.26 -10.92
C ILE A 95 -12.60 6.32 -12.02
N LEU A 96 -11.56 6.52 -12.82
CA LEU A 96 -11.54 7.49 -13.92
C LEU A 96 -11.99 6.89 -15.26
N GLY A 97 -12.12 5.56 -15.34
CA GLY A 97 -12.39 4.84 -16.59
C GLY A 97 -11.33 5.14 -17.66
N SER A 98 -10.06 5.26 -17.26
CA SER A 98 -8.95 5.60 -18.15
C SER A 98 -7.86 4.53 -18.10
N GLU A 99 -7.37 4.12 -19.27
CA GLU A 99 -6.16 3.29 -19.41
C GLU A 99 -4.87 4.10 -19.27
N GLY A 100 -4.96 5.44 -19.27
CA GLY A 100 -3.83 6.37 -19.23
C GLY A 100 -3.30 6.69 -17.83
N VAL A 101 -3.58 5.87 -16.82
CA VAL A 101 -3.06 6.07 -15.46
C VAL A 101 -1.80 5.25 -15.25
N LEU A 102 -0.67 5.92 -15.01
CA LEU A 102 0.66 5.32 -15.02
C LEU A 102 1.32 5.44 -13.63
N PRO A 103 1.73 4.32 -13.01
CA PRO A 103 2.49 4.36 -11.76
C PRO A 103 3.93 4.84 -12.00
N TYR A 104 4.49 5.56 -11.03
CA TYR A 104 5.91 5.92 -11.02
C TYR A 104 6.82 4.68 -10.86
N PRO A 105 7.98 4.61 -11.53
CA PRO A 105 8.49 5.56 -12.53
C PRO A 105 7.91 5.31 -13.93
N TRP A 106 7.77 6.38 -14.71
CA TRP A 106 7.37 6.34 -16.12
C TRP A 106 8.43 7.01 -17.00
N SER A 107 8.33 6.84 -18.32
CA SER A 107 9.25 7.46 -19.28
C SER A 107 9.12 8.99 -19.25
N SER A 108 10.25 9.70 -19.20
CA SER A 108 10.28 11.17 -19.26
C SER A 108 9.78 11.76 -20.59
N SER A 109 9.62 10.92 -21.62
CA SER A 109 9.05 11.32 -22.91
C SER A 109 7.52 11.38 -22.93
N LEU A 110 6.86 10.98 -21.84
CA LEU A 110 5.40 11.02 -21.74
C LEU A 110 4.93 12.42 -21.39
N ASP A 111 4.00 12.92 -22.19
CA ASP A 111 3.33 14.20 -22.00
C ASP A 111 2.09 13.97 -21.14
N LEU A 112 2.27 13.98 -19.82
CA LEU A 112 1.17 13.73 -18.88
C LEU A 112 0.25 14.96 -18.79
N ASP A 113 -1.07 14.77 -18.74
CA ASP A 113 -1.97 15.89 -18.46
C ASP A 113 -1.85 16.33 -16.99
N TYR A 114 -1.80 15.33 -16.09
CA TYR A 114 -1.77 15.53 -14.66
C TYR A 114 -0.77 14.60 -13.97
N GLN A 115 -0.35 15.00 -12.77
CA GLN A 115 0.46 14.18 -11.87
C GLN A 115 -0.04 14.32 -10.44
N VAL A 116 -0.14 13.21 -9.73
CA VAL A 116 -0.37 13.20 -8.28
C VAL A 116 0.88 12.72 -7.55
N LEU A 117 1.34 13.51 -6.58
CA LEU A 117 2.37 13.12 -5.60
C LEU A 117 1.68 12.77 -4.30
N VAL A 118 2.19 11.75 -3.59
CA VAL A 118 1.61 11.29 -2.31
C VAL A 118 2.71 11.06 -1.29
N ASP A 119 2.55 11.61 -0.10
CA ASP A 119 3.38 11.37 1.07
C ASP A 119 2.51 10.69 2.14
N ILE A 120 2.80 9.43 2.45
CA ILE A 120 2.05 8.63 3.43
C ILE A 120 2.78 8.69 4.77
N ASN A 121 2.18 9.41 5.73
CA ASN A 121 2.72 9.58 7.07
C ASN A 121 2.31 8.45 8.01
N ARG A 122 1.16 7.82 7.75
CA ARG A 122 0.66 6.66 8.50
C ARG A 122 -0.10 5.71 7.60
N PHE A 123 0.18 4.42 7.71
CA PHE A 123 -0.61 3.38 7.06
C PHE A 123 -0.49 2.04 7.80
N ASP A 124 -1.04 2.01 9.02
CA ASP A 124 -0.91 0.87 9.94
C ASP A 124 -2.24 0.51 10.60
N ALA A 125 -2.33 -0.74 11.06
CA ALA A 125 -3.41 -1.16 11.95
C ALA A 125 -3.17 -0.61 13.35
N ALA A 126 -4.18 0.07 13.90
CA ALA A 126 -4.27 0.51 15.28
C ALA A 126 -5.03 -0.53 16.13
N PRO A 127 -5.18 -0.30 17.45
CA PRO A 127 -6.08 -1.09 18.28
C PRO A 127 -7.51 -1.16 17.70
N ASP A 128 -8.28 -2.16 18.16
CA ASP A 128 -9.68 -2.37 17.76
C ASP A 128 -9.88 -2.58 16.25
N ASN A 129 -8.89 -3.20 15.59
CA ASN A 129 -8.91 -3.56 14.16
C ASN A 129 -9.04 -2.35 13.22
N LEU A 130 -8.70 -1.14 13.69
CA LEU A 130 -8.81 0.09 12.92
C LEU A 130 -7.58 0.29 12.03
N ILE A 131 -7.75 0.29 10.72
CA ILE A 131 -6.72 0.73 9.79
C ILE A 131 -6.78 2.24 9.65
N VAL A 132 -5.63 2.90 9.80
CA VAL A 132 -5.51 4.35 9.63
C VAL A 132 -4.57 4.64 8.47
N LEU A 133 -5.06 5.40 7.49
CA LEU A 133 -4.27 5.99 6.41
C LEU A 133 -4.26 7.51 6.56
N ASP A 134 -3.09 8.08 6.82
CA ASP A 134 -2.84 9.51 6.85
C ASP A 134 -1.85 9.86 5.74
N ALA A 135 -2.33 10.62 4.76
CA ALA A 135 -1.55 10.98 3.58
C ALA A 135 -1.73 12.45 3.22
N GLN A 136 -0.64 13.12 2.88
CA GLN A 136 -0.64 14.37 2.15
C GLN A 136 -0.48 14.08 0.67
N TRP A 137 -1.20 14.81 -0.18
CA TRP A 137 -1.09 14.64 -1.62
C TRP A 137 -1.21 15.97 -2.35
N GLN A 138 -0.59 16.01 -3.53
CA GLN A 138 -0.46 17.19 -4.36
C GLN A 138 -0.88 16.84 -5.78
N LEU A 139 -1.78 17.62 -6.37
CA LEU A 139 -2.23 17.44 -7.74
C LEU A 139 -1.66 18.56 -8.62
N PHE A 140 -0.96 18.17 -9.68
CA PHE A 140 -0.38 19.05 -10.67
C PHE A 140 -1.07 18.87 -12.02
N ARG A 141 -1.25 19.96 -12.75
CA ARG A 141 -1.39 19.98 -14.22
C ARG A 141 0.02 20.11 -14.78
N LYS A 142 0.41 19.38 -15.83
CA LYS A 142 1.77 19.48 -16.40
C LYS A 142 1.87 20.42 -17.60
N HIS A 143 0.72 20.78 -18.20
CA HIS A 143 0.66 21.70 -19.33
C HIS A 143 -0.39 22.81 -19.10
N PRO A 144 0.04 24.02 -18.68
CA PRO A 144 1.36 24.35 -18.12
C PRO A 144 1.59 23.70 -16.75
N ASP A 145 2.84 23.52 -16.34
CA ASP A 145 3.19 22.93 -15.02
C ASP A 145 2.70 23.84 -13.88
N ARG A 146 1.69 23.37 -13.15
CA ARG A 146 0.99 24.15 -12.14
C ARG A 146 0.45 23.24 -11.05
N LEU A 147 0.74 23.60 -9.80
CA LEU A 147 0.11 23.02 -8.62
C LEU A 147 -1.37 23.46 -8.56
N LEU A 148 -2.28 22.49 -8.59
CA LEU A 148 -3.73 22.71 -8.52
C LEU A 148 -4.25 22.60 -7.10
N GLN A 149 -3.82 21.57 -6.36
CA GLN A 149 -4.28 21.31 -4.99
C GLN A 149 -3.17 20.72 -4.14
N VAL A 150 -3.19 21.06 -2.85
CA VAL A 150 -2.49 20.35 -1.77
C VAL A 150 -3.51 20.03 -0.70
N LYS A 151 -3.64 18.76 -0.34
CA LYS A 151 -4.60 18.31 0.67
C LYS A 151 -3.99 17.23 1.55
N ARG A 152 -4.58 17.09 2.73
CA ARG A 152 -4.33 15.96 3.63
C ARG A 152 -5.62 15.15 3.74
N SER A 153 -5.48 13.83 3.67
CA SER A 153 -6.56 12.87 3.85
C SER A 153 -6.26 12.01 5.06
N HIS A 154 -7.23 11.89 5.97
CA HIS A 154 -7.22 10.95 7.08
C HIS A 154 -8.39 9.99 6.88
N ILE A 155 -8.06 8.72 6.66
CA ILE A 155 -9.03 7.67 6.31
C ILE A 155 -8.92 6.56 7.36
N GLU A 156 -10.08 6.12 7.83
CA GLU A 156 -10.23 5.07 8.82
C GLU A 156 -11.14 3.97 8.27
N THR A 157 -10.65 2.74 8.29
CA THR A 157 -11.39 1.55 7.86
C THR A 157 -11.26 0.46 8.89
N LEU A 158 -12.36 -0.21 9.26
CA LEU A 158 -12.31 -1.37 10.15
C LEU A 158 -11.97 -2.63 9.36
N ALA A 159 -10.98 -3.37 9.84
CA ALA A 159 -10.77 -4.76 9.41
C ALA A 159 -11.89 -5.65 9.96
N ALA A 160 -12.24 -6.68 9.19
CA ALA A 160 -13.31 -7.61 9.55
C ALA A 160 -13.01 -8.37 10.86
N ASP A 161 -11.74 -8.67 11.10
CA ASP A 161 -11.22 -9.31 12.30
C ASP A 161 -9.74 -8.90 12.55
N ASP A 162 -9.09 -9.53 13.52
CA ASP A 162 -7.72 -9.22 13.96
C ASP A 162 -6.63 -9.92 13.12
N SER A 163 -7.01 -10.66 12.07
CA SER A 163 -6.06 -11.32 11.19
C SER A 163 -5.30 -10.31 10.30
N HIS A 164 -4.06 -10.67 9.94
CA HIS A 164 -3.27 -9.88 9.00
C HIS A 164 -3.92 -9.81 7.61
N GLU A 165 -4.66 -10.84 7.21
CA GLU A 165 -5.39 -10.83 5.95
C GLU A 165 -6.49 -9.75 5.97
N ALA A 166 -7.37 -9.77 6.97
CA ALA A 166 -8.43 -8.77 7.12
C ALA A 166 -7.87 -7.34 7.25
N GLN A 167 -6.72 -7.17 7.92
CA GLN A 167 -6.04 -5.87 8.00
C GLN A 167 -5.55 -5.39 6.63
N VAL A 168 -4.92 -6.26 5.83
CA VAL A 168 -4.45 -5.92 4.48
C VAL A 168 -5.63 -5.66 3.54
N GLU A 169 -6.76 -6.34 3.72
CA GLU A 169 -8.00 -6.03 2.99
C GLU A 169 -8.52 -4.63 3.33
N ALA A 170 -8.58 -4.26 4.60
CA ALA A 170 -9.00 -2.93 5.03
C ALA A 170 -7.99 -1.84 4.62
N GLN A 171 -6.70 -2.14 4.58
CA GLN A 171 -5.68 -1.26 3.99
C GLN A 171 -5.93 -1.03 2.50
N SER A 172 -6.22 -2.10 1.75
CA SER A 172 -6.59 -2.01 0.34
C SER A 172 -7.82 -1.12 0.13
N GLN A 173 -8.82 -1.23 1.00
CA GLN A 173 -10.02 -0.37 0.97
C GLN A 173 -9.71 1.10 1.30
N ALA A 174 -8.87 1.36 2.31
CA ALA A 174 -8.46 2.72 2.65
C ALA A 174 -7.69 3.39 1.51
N LEU A 175 -6.85 2.64 0.79
CA LEU A 175 -6.13 3.15 -0.38
C LEU A 175 -7.08 3.47 -1.55
N ALA A 176 -8.08 2.63 -1.80
CA ALA A 176 -9.10 2.92 -2.79
C ALA A 176 -9.92 4.19 -2.46
N GLN A 177 -10.27 4.40 -1.18
CA GLN A 177 -10.92 5.64 -0.72
C GLN A 177 -10.02 6.88 -0.95
N LEU A 178 -8.71 6.76 -0.76
CA LEU A 178 -7.77 7.84 -1.12
C LEU A 178 -7.82 8.10 -2.64
N GLY A 179 -7.84 7.05 -3.45
CA GLY A 179 -8.02 7.13 -4.89
C GLY A 179 -9.31 7.86 -5.29
N GLU A 180 -10.43 7.59 -4.62
CA GLU A 180 -11.71 8.28 -4.84
C GLU A 180 -11.62 9.78 -4.54
N ILE A 181 -10.97 10.15 -3.42
CA ILE A 181 -10.76 11.56 -3.04
C ILE A 181 -9.90 12.29 -4.08
N ILE A 182 -8.80 11.68 -4.52
CA ILE A 182 -7.91 12.24 -5.54
C ILE A 182 -8.64 12.37 -6.88
N ALA A 183 -9.38 11.33 -7.30
CA ALA A 183 -10.15 11.35 -8.53
C ALA A 183 -11.24 12.43 -8.51
N ALA A 184 -11.92 12.65 -7.38
CA ALA A 184 -12.90 13.72 -7.23
C ALA A 184 -12.26 15.12 -7.38
N ALA A 185 -11.07 15.30 -6.82
CA ALA A 185 -10.31 16.54 -6.98
C ALA A 185 -9.86 16.76 -8.43
N LEU A 186 -9.40 15.71 -9.11
CA LEU A 186 -9.04 15.75 -10.53
C LEU A 186 -10.24 16.10 -11.40
N LYS A 187 -11.40 15.45 -11.21
CA LYS A 187 -12.65 15.75 -11.93
C LYS A 187 -13.05 17.22 -11.76
N SER A 188 -12.91 17.76 -10.55
CA SER A 188 -13.22 19.16 -10.23
C SER A 188 -12.23 20.13 -10.88
N ALA A 189 -10.95 19.75 -10.96
CA ALA A 189 -9.95 20.57 -11.64
C ALA A 189 -10.20 20.59 -13.16
N ALA A 190 -10.38 19.41 -13.77
CA ALA A 190 -10.61 19.27 -15.21
C ALA A 190 -11.90 19.93 -15.70
N GLY A 191 -12.94 20.03 -14.86
CA GLY A 191 -14.19 20.73 -15.20
C GLY A 191 -14.12 22.26 -15.08
N ASN A 192 -13.05 22.82 -14.50
CA ASN A 192 -12.83 24.27 -14.39
C ASN A 192 -11.91 24.83 -15.48
N ASP A 193 -11.45 23.98 -16.39
CA ASP A 193 -10.61 24.33 -17.54
C ASP A 193 -11.44 24.38 -18.83
#